data_AF-A0A537VKK0-F1
#
_entry.id   AF-A0A537VKK0-F1
#
_cell.length_a   1.000
_cell.length_b   1.000
_cell.length_c   1.000
_cell.angle_alpha   90.00
_cell.angle_beta   90.00
_cell.angle_gamma   90.00
#
_symmetry.space_group_name_H-M   'P 1'
#
loop_
_entity.id
_entity.type
_entity.pdbx_description
1 polymer ?
#
loop_
_entity_poly.entity_id
_entity_poly.type
_entity_poly.pdbx_seq_one_letter_code
_entity_poly.pdbx_strand_id
1 'polypeptide(L)'
;MIIFGFGRKTRKDHGAAFYNDCPNCKNRTFFHYISIRVWFTLFFIPVIPYKNLHAYVCRVCSWGFPIKSQAERLEAMRRVEVTKQWAGKQLTDEQYREALVTAAAAPQTEPRMAPQQIAGPAPAGSDPPPPSDAPPPPIG
;
A
#
# COMPACT_ATOMS: atom_id res chain seq x y z
N MET A 1 25.07 28.94 24.58
CA MET A 1 23.80 28.19 24.79
C MET A 1 23.64 27.19 23.67
N ILE A 2 23.45 25.91 23.97
CA ILE A 2 23.25 24.92 22.92
C ILE A 2 21.76 24.68 22.73
N ILE A 3 21.24 25.03 21.54
CA ILE A 3 19.84 24.86 21.17
C ILE A 3 19.74 23.53 20.42
N PHE A 4 19.71 22.42 21.16
CA PHE A 4 19.39 21.12 20.60
C PHE A 4 17.87 20.89 20.69
N GLY A 5 17.26 20.47 19.59
CA GLY A 5 15.87 20.04 19.55
C GLY A 5 15.77 18.58 19.15
N PHE A 6 15.04 17.77 19.90
CA PHE A 6 14.70 16.41 19.51
C PHE A 6 13.29 16.38 18.95
N GLY A 7 13.08 15.72 17.81
CA GLY A 7 11.74 15.23 17.46
C GLY A 7 11.02 15.88 16.29
N ARG A 8 11.70 16.52 15.32
CA ARG A 8 11.05 16.83 14.03
C ARG A 8 10.70 15.51 13.34
N LYS A 9 9.40 15.28 13.10
CA LYS A 9 8.91 14.07 12.43
C LYS A 9 8.43 14.44 11.02
N THR A 10 8.89 13.71 10.01
CA THR A 10 8.40 13.83 8.64
C THR A 10 7.66 12.55 8.26
N ARG A 11 6.41 12.68 7.80
CA ARG A 11 5.59 11.56 7.33
C ARG A 11 5.58 11.57 5.80
N LYS A 12 5.85 10.42 5.19
CA LYS A 12 5.68 10.16 3.76
C LYS A 12 4.63 9.07 3.58
N ASP A 13 3.58 9.36 2.82
CA ASP A 13 2.57 8.40 2.39
C ASP A 13 3.01 7.82 1.04
N HIS A 14 3.11 6.50 0.94
CA HIS A 14 3.50 5.81 -0.30
C HIS A 14 2.29 5.45 -1.16
N GLY A 15 1.08 5.44 -0.57
CA GLY A 15 -0.16 5.13 -1.25
C GLY A 15 -0.97 4.02 -0.58
N ALA A 16 -2.13 3.72 -1.18
CA ALA A 16 -3.02 2.64 -0.77
C ALA A 16 -2.35 1.29 -1.05
N ALA A 17 -2.27 0.42 -0.05
CA ALA A 17 -1.61 -0.87 -0.15
C ALA A 17 -2.60 -2.03 -0.32
N PHE A 18 -3.69 -2.04 0.45
CA PHE A 18 -4.72 -3.08 0.35
C PHE A 18 -6.02 -2.58 0.96
N TYR A 19 -7.13 -3.17 0.51
CA TYR A 19 -8.45 -2.91 1.05
C TYR A 19 -8.83 -3.96 2.11
N ASN A 20 -9.15 -3.53 3.33
CA ASN A 20 -9.61 -4.45 4.37
C ASN A 20 -10.46 -3.73 5.44
N ASP A 21 -11.16 -4.53 6.25
CA ASP A 21 -11.87 -4.09 7.45
C ASP A 21 -10.86 -3.63 8.53
N CYS A 22 -11.02 -2.40 9.01
CA CYS A 22 -10.19 -1.89 10.10
C CYS A 22 -10.66 -2.45 11.45
N PRO A 23 -9.79 -3.08 12.27
CA PRO A 23 -10.20 -3.65 13.55
C PRO A 23 -10.56 -2.58 14.61
N ASN A 24 -10.12 -1.33 14.40
CA ASN A 24 -10.39 -0.23 15.33
C ASN A 24 -11.71 0.48 15.04
N CYS A 25 -11.92 0.99 13.81
CA CYS A 25 -13.14 1.72 13.45
C CYS A 25 -14.20 0.89 12.73
N LYS A 26 -13.91 -0.38 12.42
CA LYS A 26 -14.80 -1.30 11.68
C LYS A 26 -15.26 -0.83 10.30
N ASN A 27 -14.59 0.18 9.73
CA ASN A 27 -14.84 0.61 8.36
C ASN A 27 -13.95 -0.20 7.40
N ARG A 28 -14.52 -0.57 6.25
CA ARG A 28 -13.77 -1.06 5.09
C ARG A 28 -13.08 0.11 4.41
N THR A 29 -11.75 0.07 4.35
CA THR A 29 -10.98 1.15 3.76
C THR A 29 -9.64 0.66 3.24
N PHE A 30 -8.98 1.48 2.43
CA PHE A 30 -7.61 1.23 2.05
C PHE A 30 -6.68 1.56 3.21
N PHE A 31 -5.85 0.59 3.56
CA PHE A 31 -4.70 0.81 4.41
C PHE A 31 -3.59 1.43 3.58
N HIS A 32 -3.06 2.54 4.06
CA HIS A 32 -1.97 3.25 3.42
C HIS A 32 -0.64 2.84 4.01
N TYR A 33 0.34 2.59 3.16
CA TYR A 33 1.70 2.38 3.61
C TYR A 33 2.38 3.73 3.84
N ILE A 34 2.82 3.99 5.07
CA ILE A 34 3.49 5.23 5.43
C ILE A 34 4.88 4.96 6.01
N SER A 35 5.78 5.92 5.81
CA SER A 35 7.07 5.98 6.50
C SER A 35 7.20 7.27 7.28
N ILE A 36 7.57 7.18 8.55
CA ILE A 36 7.79 8.31 9.45
C ILE A 36 9.28 8.35 9.77
N ARG A 37 9.94 9.47 9.46
CA ARG A 37 11.33 9.72 9.83
C ARG A 37 11.38 10.70 10.99
N VAL A 38 12.15 10.37 12.02
CA VAL A 38 12.41 11.24 13.16
C VAL A 38 13.83 11.78 13.02
N TRP A 39 13.93 13.11 13.01
CA TRP A 39 15.15 13.85 12.77
C TRP A 39 15.73 14.37 14.09
N PHE A 40 17.05 14.27 14.20
CA PHE A 40 17.84 15.02 15.16
C PHE A 40 18.03 16.42 14.61
N THR A 41 17.67 17.44 15.39
CA THR A 41 17.79 18.84 14.95
C THR A 41 18.87 19.57 15.75
N LEU A 42 19.75 20.26 15.04
CA LEU A 42 20.79 21.12 15.59
C LEU A 42 20.49 22.56 15.16
N PHE A 43 20.34 23.49 16.10
CA PHE A 43 19.93 24.87 15.79
C PHE A 43 18.65 24.93 14.94
N PHE A 44 17.65 24.11 15.26
CA PHE A 44 16.39 23.96 14.49
C PHE A 44 16.52 23.39 13.07
N ILE A 45 17.73 23.07 12.60
CA ILE A 45 17.97 22.44 11.30
C ILE A 45 17.98 20.92 11.50
N PRO A 46 17.11 20.13 10.82
CA PRO A 46 17.16 18.68 10.84
C PRO A 46 18.41 18.19 10.11
N VAL A 47 19.37 17.64 10.84
CA VAL A 47 20.67 17.23 10.27
C VAL A 47 20.65 15.74 9.92
N ILE A 48 20.28 14.88 10.88
CA ILE A 48 20.39 13.43 10.71
C ILE A 48 19.07 12.75 11.13
N PRO A 49 18.46 11.91 10.28
CA PRO A 49 17.35 11.07 10.68
C PRO A 49 17.88 9.89 11.51
N TYR A 50 17.48 9.80 12.78
CA TYR A 50 17.95 8.73 13.68
C TYR A 50 16.96 7.58 13.81
N LYS A 51 15.69 7.78 13.40
CA LYS A 51 14.67 6.73 13.47
C LYS A 51 13.78 6.76 12.23
N ASN A 52 13.60 5.58 11.62
CA ASN A 52 12.66 5.37 10.52
C ASN A 52 11.63 4.35 10.97
N LEU A 53 10.36 4.73 10.99
CA LEU A 53 9.24 3.86 11.29
C LEU A 53 8.41 3.63 10.03
N HIS A 54 7.97 2.41 9.83
CA HIS A 54 7.14 2.00 8.71
C HIS A 54 5.85 1.41 9.27
N ALA A 55 4.70 1.73 8.69
CA ALA A 55 3.43 1.22 9.17
C ALA A 55 2.37 1.20 8.07
N TYR A 56 1.42 0.29 8.18
CA TYR A 56 0.14 0.40 7.48
C TYR A 56 -0.84 1.17 8.35
N VAL A 57 -1.51 2.16 7.79
CA VAL A 57 -2.40 3.05 8.53
C VAL A 57 -3.75 3.16 7.84
N CYS A 58 -4.82 3.00 8.61
CA CYS A 58 -6.17 3.28 8.21
C CYS A 58 -6.35 4.79 7.99
N ARG A 59 -6.83 5.20 6.81
CA ARG A 59 -7.07 6.62 6.47
C ARG A 59 -8.21 7.26 7.26
N VAL A 60 -9.09 6.46 7.85
CA VAL A 60 -10.26 6.94 8.60
C VAL A 60 -9.90 7.29 10.05
N CYS A 61 -9.33 6.35 10.80
CA CYS A 61 -9.07 6.52 12.24
C CYS A 61 -7.58 6.67 12.58
N SER A 62 -6.68 6.66 11.60
CA SER A 62 -5.21 6.69 11.79
C SER A 62 -4.63 5.53 12.62
N TRP A 63 -5.43 4.52 12.95
CA TRP A 63 -4.93 3.29 13.55
C TRP A 63 -4.14 2.49 12.54
N GLY A 64 -3.08 1.84 12.99
CA GLY A 64 -2.19 1.12 12.11
C GLY A 64 -1.26 0.18 12.86
N PHE A 65 -0.61 -0.68 12.11
CA PHE A 65 0.34 -1.66 12.65
C PHE A 65 1.74 -1.41 12.08
N PRO A 66 2.77 -1.47 12.94
CA PRO A 66 4.14 -1.20 12.54
C PRO A 66 4.72 -2.36 11.73
N ILE A 67 5.46 -2.00 10.69
CA ILE A 67 6.26 -2.90 9.87
C ILE A 67 7.70 -2.86 10.40
N LYS A 68 8.27 -4.02 10.70
CA LYS A 68 9.58 -4.12 11.35
C LYS A 68 10.67 -4.67 10.42
N SER A 69 10.34 -5.64 9.57
CA SER A 69 11.34 -6.33 8.76
C SER A 69 11.58 -5.66 7.39
N GLN A 70 12.73 -5.93 6.77
CA GLN A 70 12.98 -5.49 5.39
C GLN A 70 12.04 -6.17 4.39
N ALA A 71 11.79 -7.47 4.57
CA ALA A 71 10.88 -8.24 3.73
C ALA A 71 9.46 -7.66 3.74
N GLU A 72 8.93 -7.34 4.93
CA GLU A 72 7.61 -6.72 5.05
C GLU A 72 7.53 -5.32 4.40
N ARG A 73 8.63 -4.55 4.42
CA ARG A 73 8.70 -3.23 3.76
C ARG A 73 8.69 -3.36 2.24
N LEU A 74 9.39 -4.34 1.70
CA LEU A 74 9.40 -4.63 0.27
C LEU A 74 8.01 -5.07 -0.17
N GLU A 75 7.38 -5.94 0.61
CA GLU A 75 6.01 -6.38 0.36
C GLU A 75 5.01 -5.21 0.43
N ALA A 76 5.17 -4.29 1.39
CA ALA A 76 4.34 -3.10 1.47
C ALA A 76 4.44 -2.21 0.22
N MET A 77 5.64 -2.02 -0.32
CA MET A 77 5.83 -1.30 -1.57
C MET A 77 5.19 -2.02 -2.76
N ARG A 78 5.34 -3.35 -2.84
CA ARG A 78 4.74 -4.16 -3.90
C ARG A 78 3.21 -4.08 -3.89
N ARG A 79 2.59 -4.16 -2.71
CA ARG A 79 1.14 -3.99 -2.52
C ARG A 79 0.63 -2.63 -2.98
N VAL A 80 1.39 -1.57 -2.69
CA VAL A 80 1.10 -0.23 -3.17
C VAL A 80 1.13 -0.18 -4.70
N GLU A 81 2.12 -0.80 -5.33
CA GLU A 81 2.25 -0.82 -6.78
C GLU A 81 1.10 -1.59 -7.46
N VAL A 82 0.78 -2.78 -6.97
CA VAL A 82 -0.36 -3.58 -7.44
C VAL A 82 -1.67 -2.80 -7.30
N THR A 83 -1.89 -2.12 -6.17
CA THR A 83 -3.09 -1.31 -5.96
C THR A 83 -3.14 -0.11 -6.90
N LYS A 84 -2.00 0.52 -7.22
CA LYS A 84 -1.94 1.60 -8.21
C LYS A 84 -2.30 1.11 -9.62
N GLN A 85 -1.81 -0.06 -10.02
CA GLN A 85 -2.12 -0.65 -11.32
C GLN A 85 -3.61 -1.00 -11.44
N TRP A 86 -4.19 -1.59 -10.39
CA TRP A 86 -5.61 -1.84 -10.31
C TRP A 86 -6.43 -0.54 -10.36
N ALA A 87 -6.07 0.48 -9.58
CA ALA A 87 -6.72 1.79 -9.62
C ALA A 87 -6.59 2.47 -10.99
N GLY A 88 -5.48 2.23 -11.70
CA GLY A 88 -5.23 2.68 -13.06
C GLY A 88 -5.95 1.87 -14.15
N LYS A 89 -6.83 0.93 -13.78
CA LYS A 89 -7.54 0.01 -14.69
C LYS A 89 -6.60 -0.88 -15.54
N GLN A 90 -5.37 -1.07 -15.09
CA GLN A 90 -4.40 -1.97 -15.74
C GLN A 90 -4.52 -3.41 -15.25
N LEU A 91 -5.20 -3.64 -14.13
CA LEU A 91 -5.48 -4.94 -13.54
C LEU A 91 -6.99 -5.12 -13.37
N THR A 92 -7.49 -6.33 -13.60
CA THR A 92 -8.87 -6.70 -13.25
C THR A 92 -8.99 -6.94 -11.74
N ASP A 93 -10.22 -6.91 -11.21
CA ASP A 93 -10.48 -7.15 -9.79
C ASP A 93 -9.96 -8.52 -9.31
N GLU A 94 -10.08 -9.54 -10.16
CA GLU A 94 -9.63 -10.89 -9.80
C GLU A 94 -8.10 -10.98 -9.77
N GLN A 95 -7.42 -10.38 -10.76
CA GLN A 95 -5.95 -10.30 -10.77
C GLN A 95 -5.42 -9.52 -9.56
N TYR A 96 -6.13 -8.47 -9.13
CA TYR A 96 -5.79 -7.71 -7.93
C TYR A 96 -5.86 -8.58 -6.67
N ARG A 97 -6.93 -9.37 -6.52
CA ARG A 97 -7.12 -10.26 -5.36
C ARG A 97 -6.04 -11.33 -5.30
N GLU A 98 -5.74 -11.98 -6.42
CA GLU A 98 -4.67 -12.98 -6.50
C GLU A 98 -3.31 -12.37 -6.16
N ALA A 99 -3.00 -11.18 -6.70
CA ALA A 99 -1.75 -10.48 -6.44
C ALA A 99 -1.56 -10.02 -4.98
N LEU A 100 -2.65 -9.88 -4.21
CA LEU A 100 -2.58 -9.62 -2.77
C LEU A 100 -2.36 -10.91 -1.96
N VAL A 101 -2.95 -12.04 -2.38
CA VAL A 101 -2.86 -13.34 -1.69
C VAL A 101 -1.50 -14.00 -1.93
N THR A 102 -1.04 -14.08 -3.17
CA THR A 102 0.25 -14.68 -3.54
C THR A 102 1.42 -14.03 -2.79
N ALA A 103 1.24 -12.77 -2.43
CA ALA A 103 2.23 -12.01 -1.72
C ALA A 103 2.31 -12.28 -0.21
N ALA A 104 1.26 -12.88 0.35
CA ALA A 104 1.33 -13.48 1.67
C ALA A 104 2.02 -14.85 1.64
N ALA A 105 2.17 -15.47 0.46
CA ALA A 105 2.54 -16.88 0.30
C ALA A 105 3.91 -17.17 -0.37
N ALA A 106 4.50 -16.26 -1.15
CA ALA A 106 5.68 -16.61 -1.97
C ALA A 106 6.95 -15.76 -1.70
N PRO A 107 8.14 -16.40 -1.63
CA PRO A 107 9.41 -15.71 -1.79
C PRO A 107 9.61 -15.30 -3.26
N GLN A 108 10.09 -14.06 -3.43
CA GLN A 108 10.60 -13.39 -4.64
C GLN A 108 10.58 -14.26 -5.91
N THR A 109 9.58 -14.05 -6.78
CA THR A 109 9.74 -14.36 -8.21
C THR A 109 9.39 -13.10 -8.98
N GLU A 110 10.40 -12.54 -9.65
CA GLU A 110 10.28 -11.40 -10.55
C GLU A 110 9.19 -11.67 -11.60
N PRO A 111 8.35 -10.68 -11.95
CA PRO A 111 7.44 -10.85 -13.06
C PRO A 111 8.27 -10.83 -14.35
N ARG A 112 8.48 -12.03 -14.90
CA ARG A 112 8.96 -12.25 -16.26
C ARG A 112 8.06 -11.46 -17.23
N MET A 113 8.62 -10.42 -17.84
CA MET A 113 8.02 -9.75 -19.01
C MET A 113 7.62 -10.81 -20.05
N ALA A 114 6.36 -10.79 -20.47
CA ALA A 114 5.89 -11.47 -21.66
C ALA A 114 4.93 -10.54 -22.43
N PRO A 115 4.91 -10.62 -23.77
CA PRO A 115 4.59 -9.51 -24.65
C PRO A 115 3.09 -9.27 -24.83
N GLN A 116 2.75 -8.03 -25.21
CA GLN A 116 1.41 -7.60 -25.59
C GLN A 116 0.90 -8.26 -26.90
N GLN A 117 -0.43 -8.26 -27.04
CA GLN A 117 -1.31 -8.43 -28.23
C GLN A 117 -1.80 -9.87 -28.46
N ILE A 118 -3.05 -10.19 -28.85
CA ILE A 118 -3.89 -9.70 -29.96
C ILE A 118 -5.40 -9.91 -29.64
N ALA A 119 -6.28 -9.06 -30.20
CA ALA A 119 -7.74 -9.11 -30.12
C ALA A 119 -8.40 -10.36 -30.77
N GLY A 120 -9.55 -10.79 -30.22
CA GLY A 120 -10.47 -11.79 -30.79
C GLY A 120 -11.83 -11.78 -30.06
N PRO A 121 -12.94 -12.15 -30.72
CA PRO A 121 -14.28 -11.67 -30.37
C PRO A 121 -14.95 -12.41 -29.21
N ALA A 122 -15.89 -11.72 -28.56
CA ALA A 122 -16.73 -12.23 -27.48
C ALA A 122 -17.56 -13.45 -27.88
N PRO A 123 -17.83 -14.37 -26.93
CA PRO A 123 -19.07 -15.14 -26.93
C PRO A 123 -19.97 -14.74 -25.76
N ALA A 124 -21.27 -14.83 -26.02
CA ALA A 124 -22.38 -14.57 -25.11
C ALA A 124 -22.68 -15.78 -24.20
N GLY A 125 -23.22 -15.49 -23.01
CA GLY A 125 -23.70 -16.44 -21.99
C GLY A 125 -22.64 -16.74 -20.92
N SER A 126 -22.89 -16.68 -19.61
CA SER A 126 -24.10 -16.69 -18.80
C SER A 126 -23.80 -16.11 -17.41
N ASP A 127 -24.87 -15.65 -16.73
CA ASP A 127 -24.99 -15.21 -15.33
C ASP A 127 -24.45 -13.83 -14.93
N PRO A 128 -25.27 -12.99 -14.24
CA PRO A 128 -24.77 -11.77 -13.63
C PRO A 128 -23.91 -12.13 -12.41
N PRO A 129 -22.66 -11.67 -12.31
CA PRO A 129 -21.95 -11.73 -11.04
C PRO A 129 -22.65 -10.82 -10.01
N PRO A 130 -22.67 -11.23 -8.73
CA PRO A 130 -23.38 -10.53 -7.64
C PRO A 130 -22.81 -9.12 -7.36
N PRO A 131 -23.55 -8.25 -6.66
CA PRO A 131 -23.33 -6.80 -6.69
C PRO A 131 -22.01 -6.40 -6.01
N SER A 132 -21.09 -5.84 -6.79
CA SER A 132 -20.02 -4.91 -6.39
C SER A 132 -19.31 -5.19 -5.05
N ASP A 133 -18.59 -6.32 -4.93
CA ASP A 133 -17.58 -6.54 -3.88
C ASP A 133 -16.19 -5.97 -4.24
N ALA A 134 -16.03 -5.44 -5.45
CA ALA A 134 -14.83 -4.71 -5.83
C ALA A 134 -14.71 -3.47 -4.93
N PRO A 135 -13.57 -3.26 -4.26
CA PRO A 135 -13.40 -2.04 -3.50
C PRO A 135 -13.54 -0.84 -4.43
N PRO A 136 -14.10 0.29 -3.98
CA PRO A 136 -14.04 1.52 -4.78
C PRO A 136 -12.58 1.91 -4.98
N PRO A 137 -12.19 2.58 -6.08
CA PRO A 137 -10.82 3.04 -6.23
C PRO A 137 -10.43 3.97 -5.06
N PRO A 138 -9.16 3.96 -4.60
CA PRO A 138 -8.74 4.83 -3.51
C PRO A 138 -8.96 6.30 -3.88
N ILE A 139 -9.67 7.03 -3.03
CA ILE A 139 -9.89 8.45 -3.20
C ILE A 139 -8.57 9.17 -2.86
N GLY A 140 -8.04 9.89 -3.86
CA GLY A 140 -6.77 10.61 -3.82
C GLY A 140 -6.82 11.83 -2.90
#